data_AF-A0A967SFS5-F1
#
_entry.id   AF-A0A967SFS5-F1
#
_cell.length_a   1.000
_cell.length_b   1.000
_cell.length_c   1.000
_cell.angle_alpha   90.00
_cell.angle_beta   90.00
_cell.angle_gamma   90.00
#
_symmetry.space_group_name_H-M   'P 1'
#
loop_
_entity.id
_entity.type
_entity.pdbx_description
1 polymer ?
#
loop_
_entity_poly.entity_id
_entity_poly.type
_entity_poly.pdbx_seq_one_letter_code
_entity_poly.pdbx_strand_id
1 'polypeptide(L)' 'MARTKTRVNDDIRISPIRLIDADGEQVGIVPLDEAREKAAEAGLDLVEVAPRARPPVVRIMDWGKYQYEQQKAAK' A
#
# COMPACT_ATOMS: atom_id res chain seq x y z
N MET A 1 -16.88 15.67 -3.13
CA MET A 1 -15.45 15.50 -2.75
C MET A 1 -14.95 14.23 -3.42
N ALA A 2 -13.92 14.29 -4.26
CA ALA A 2 -13.40 13.11 -4.96
C ALA A 2 -12.89 12.10 -3.92
N ARG A 3 -13.53 10.94 -3.81
CA ARG A 3 -12.93 9.78 -3.15
C ARG A 3 -11.71 9.42 -3.99
N THR A 4 -10.52 9.80 -3.54
CA THR A 4 -9.28 9.33 -4.17
C THR A 4 -9.33 7.81 -4.11
N LYS A 5 -9.46 7.16 -5.26
CA LYS A 5 -9.44 5.71 -5.37
C LYS A 5 -8.09 5.23 -4.85
N THR A 6 -8.09 4.35 -3.86
CA THR A 6 -6.87 3.71 -3.37
C THR A 6 -6.23 2.92 -4.49
N ARG A 7 -4.95 3.19 -4.77
CA ARG A 7 -4.16 2.44 -5.74
C ARG A 7 -3.58 1.21 -5.07
N VAL A 8 -3.61 0.09 -5.77
CA VAL A 8 -3.09 -1.19 -5.28
C VAL A 8 -2.26 -1.87 -6.35
N ASN A 9 -1.21 -2.59 -5.95
CA ASN A 9 -0.36 -3.40 -6.84
C ASN A 9 0.09 -2.61 -8.09
N ASP A 10 -0.31 -3.06 -9.27
CA ASP A 10 0.06 -2.46 -10.56
C ASP A 10 -0.54 -1.08 -10.83
N ASP A 11 -1.56 -0.68 -10.08
CA ASP A 11 -2.11 0.69 -10.16
C ASP A 11 -1.12 1.72 -9.58
N ILE A 12 -0.19 1.28 -8.73
CA ILE A 12 0.89 2.11 -8.22
C ILE A 12 1.97 2.18 -9.30
N ARG A 13 2.26 3.41 -9.76
CA ARG A 13 3.24 3.66 -10.84
C ARG A 13 4.35 4.65 -10.45
N ILE A 14 4.27 5.20 -9.23
CA ILE A 14 5.20 6.20 -8.74
C ILE A 14 6.36 5.48 -8.04
N SER A 15 7.57 5.97 -8.27
CA SER A 15 8.81 5.55 -7.62
C SER A 15 9.69 6.80 -7.45
N PRO A 16 10.43 6.94 -6.34
CA PRO A 16 10.49 6.05 -5.18
C PRO A 16 9.28 6.19 -4.25
N ILE A 17 9.06 5.19 -3.39
CA ILE A 17 7.97 5.15 -2.40
C ILE A 17 8.52 4.95 -0.99
N ARG A 18 7.77 5.38 0.03
CA ARG A 18 8.02 5.00 1.42
C ARG A 18 7.25 3.71 1.71
N LEU A 19 7.97 2.63 1.98
CA LEU A 19 7.40 1.31 2.22
C LEU A 19 7.26 1.01 3.71
N ILE A 20 6.08 0.49 4.07
CA ILE A 20 5.79 -0.17 5.34
C ILE A 20 5.51 -1.64 5.02
N ASP A 21 6.13 -2.57 5.72
CA ASP A 21 5.90 -4.00 5.50
C ASP A 21 4.58 -4.49 6.15
N ALA A 22 4.39 -5.81 6.12
CA ALA A 22 3.20 -6.48 6.64
C ALA A 22 3.12 -6.48 8.17
N ASP A 23 4.27 -6.45 8.85
CA ASP A 23 4.37 -6.41 10.31
C ASP A 23 4.20 -4.97 10.86
N GLY A 24 4.21 -3.98 9.95
CA GLY A 24 4.05 -2.57 10.27
C GLY A 24 5.38 -1.86 10.49
N GLU A 25 6.51 -2.50 10.17
CA GLU A 25 7.83 -1.90 10.25
C GLU A 25 8.09 -0.98 9.06
N GLN A 26 8.86 0.08 9.31
CA GLN A 26 9.26 1.02 8.27
C GLN A 26 10.51 0.49 7.56
N VAL A 27 10.33 -0.05 6.36
CA VAL A 27 11.44 -0.48 5.49
C VAL A 27 12.24 0.73 5.02
N GLY A 28 11.59 1.88 4.82
CA GLY A 28 12.21 3.12 4.39
C GLY A 28 11.78 3.55 2.99
N ILE A 29 12.65 4.27 2.28
CA ILE A 29 12.38 4.73 0.90
C ILE A 29 13.03 3.73 -0.06
N VAL A 30 12.20 3.05 -0.86
CA VAL A 30 12.62 1.99 -1.78
C VAL A 30 12.04 2.22 -3.18
N PRO A 31 12.65 1.62 -4.22
CA PRO A 31 12.02 1.53 -5.53
C PRO A 31 10.69 0.76 -5.46
N LEU A 32 9.78 1.08 -6.37
CA LEU A 32 8.50 0.37 -6.47
C LEU A 32 8.69 -1.14 -6.74
N ASP A 33 9.69 -1.52 -7.55
CA ASP A 33 9.92 -2.92 -7.90
C ASP A 33 10.34 -3.76 -6.68
N GLU A 34 11.23 -3.23 -5.82
CA GLU A 34 11.61 -3.89 -4.57
C GLU A 34 10.39 -4.09 -3.64
N ALA A 35 9.49 -3.11 -3.58
CA ALA A 35 8.26 -3.24 -2.82
C ALA A 35 7.33 -4.32 -3.41
N ARG A 36 7.28 -4.47 -4.73
CA ARG A 36 6.48 -5.50 -5.41
C ARG A 36 7.01 -6.89 -5.12
N GLU A 37 8.33 -7.06 -5.14
CA GLU A 37 8.98 -8.31 -4.76
C GLU A 37 8.64 -8.69 -3.32
N LYS A 38 8.82 -7.77 -2.35
CA LYS A 38 8.48 -8.03 -0.94
C LYS A 38 7.01 -8.38 -0.73
N ALA A 39 6.10 -7.70 -1.43
CA ALA A 39 4.67 -8.01 -1.35
C ALA A 39 4.35 -9.39 -1.94
N ALA A 40 4.97 -9.74 -3.07
CA ALA A 40 4.83 -11.05 -3.68
C ALA A 40 5.41 -12.18 -2.81
N GLU A 41 6.57 -11.96 -2.18
CA GLU A 41 7.19 -12.89 -1.22
C GLU A 41 6.29 -13.13 0.00
N ALA A 42 5.62 -12.08 0.48
CA ALA A 42 4.66 -12.18 1.58
C ALA A 42 3.29 -12.74 1.16
N GLY A 43 3.00 -12.85 -0.14
CA GLY A 43 1.67 -13.22 -0.65
C GLY A 43 0.58 -12.19 -0.33
N LEU A 44 0.96 -10.91 -0.23
CA LEU A 44 0.09 -9.79 0.15
C LEU A 44 0.04 -8.72 -0.95
N ASP A 45 -0.80 -7.70 -0.77
CA ASP A 45 -0.94 -6.60 -1.73
C ASP A 45 -0.10 -5.38 -1.31
N LEU A 46 0.39 -4.63 -2.31
CA LEU A 46 0.84 -3.26 -2.10
C LEU A 46 -0.34 -2.31 -2.13
N VAL A 47 -0.52 -1.53 -1.06
CA VAL A 47 -1.63 -0.59 -0.94
C VAL A 47 -1.10 0.82 -0.68
N GLU A 48 -1.44 1.77 -1.54
CA GLU A 48 -1.09 3.19 -1.38
C GLU A 48 -1.97 3.83 -0.30
N VAL A 49 -1.48 3.92 0.93
CA VAL A 49 -2.22 4.46 2.09
C VAL A 49 -2.15 5.98 2.19
N ALA A 50 -1.08 6.60 1.68
CA ALA A 50 -0.93 8.06 1.69
C ALA A 50 -0.41 8.59 0.33
N PRO A 51 -1.30 8.79 -0.66
CA PRO A 51 -0.92 9.27 -2.00
C PRO A 51 -0.38 10.71 -2.02
N ARG A 52 -0.66 11.50 -0.98
CA ARG A 52 -0.25 12.91 -0.89
C ARG A 52 1.11 13.11 -0.25
N ALA A 53 1.69 12.07 0.36
CA ALA A 53 3.02 12.14 0.95
C ALA A 53 4.10 12.26 -0.13
N ARG A 54 5.27 12.79 0.23
CA ARG A 54 6.44 12.88 -0.65
C ARG A 54 7.64 12.23 0.06
N PRO A 55 8.07 11.02 -0.35
CA PRO A 55 7.43 10.11 -1.31
C PRO A 55 6.08 9.55 -0.79
N PRO A 56 5.19 9.04 -1.68
CA PRO A 56 3.95 8.39 -1.28
C PRO A 56 4.19 7.23 -0.32
N VAL A 57 3.28 7.03 0.64
CA VAL A 57 3.38 5.91 1.58
C VAL A 57 2.58 4.73 1.05
N VAL A 58 3.26 3.60 0.91
CA VAL A 58 2.71 2.32 0.48
C VAL A 58 2.94 1.31 1.60
N ARG A 59 1.91 0.52 1.91
CA ARG A 59 2.00 -0.55 2.90
C ARG A 59 1.70 -1.90 2.26
N ILE A 60 2.44 -2.93 2.65
CA ILE A 60 2.12 -4.32 2.32
C ILE A 60 1.01 -4.80 3.26
N MET A 61 -0.16 -5.17 2.73
CA MET A 61 -1.27 -5.68 3.51
C MET A 61 -2.27 -6.45 2.64
N ASP A 62 -3.17 -7.21 3.27
CA ASP A 62 -4.31 -7.81 2.56
C ASP A 62 -5.35 -6.73 2.25
N TRP A 63 -5.46 -6.35 0.97
CA TRP A 63 -6.39 -5.32 0.53
C TRP A 63 -7.85 -5.76 0.69
N GLY A 64 -8.16 -7.02 0.41
CA GLY A 64 -9.52 -7.58 0.49
C GLY A 64 -10.06 -7.54 1.92
N LYS A 65 -9.24 -7.98 2.89
CA LYS A 65 -9.57 -7.93 4.31
C LYS A 65 -9.73 -6.48 4.79
N TYR A 66 -8.83 -5.58 4.39
CA TYR A 66 -8.93 -4.16 4.74
C TYR A 66 -10.23 -3.53 4.24
N GLN A 67 -10.62 -3.80 2.99
CA GLN A 67 -11.89 -3.30 2.45
C GLN A 67 -13.11 -3.86 3.19
N TYR A 68 -13.06 -5.12 3.63
CA TYR A 68 -14.13 -5.73 4.43
C TYR A 68 -14.26 -5.07 5.81
N GLU A 69 -13.13 -4.88 6.51
CA GLU A 69 -13.11 -4.24 7.83
C GLU A 69 -13.59 -2.78 7.76
N GLN A 70 -13.16 -2.01 6.75
CA GLN A 70 -13.61 -0.64 6.54
C GLN A 70 -15.12 -0.54 6.26
N GLN A 71 -15.68 -1.49 5.51
CA GLN A 71 -17.13 -1.55 5.26
C GLN A 71 -17.91 -1.89 6.52
N LYS A 72 -17.37 -2.76 7.38
CA LYS A 72 -18.01 -3.12 8.65
C LYS A 72 -17.95 -1.98 9.67
N ALA A 73 -16.84 -1.24 9.74
CA ALA A 73 -16.68 -0.10 10.64
C ALA A 73 -17.51 1.13 10.22
N ALA A 74 -17.89 1.23 8.95
CA ALA A 74 -18.74 2.30 8.43
C ALA A 74 -20.24 2.07 8.65
N LYS A 75 -20.63 0.97 9.32
CA LYS A 75 -22.02 0.58 9.56
C LYS A 75 -22.33 0.56 11.05
#